data_AF-A0A9E1AWI8-F1
#
_entry.id   AF-A0A9E1AWI8-F1
#
_cell.length_a   1.000
_cell.length_b   1.000
_cell.length_c   1.000
_cell.angle_alpha   90.00
_cell.angle_beta   90.00
_cell.angle_gamma   90.00
#
_symmetry.space_group_name_H-M   'P 1'
#
loop_
_entity.id
_entity.type
_entity.pdbx_description
1 polymer ?
#
loop_
_entity_poly.entity_id
_entity_poly.type
_entity_poly.pdbx_seq_one_letter_code
_entity_poly.pdbx_strand_id
1 'polypeptide(L)'
;MEKIMMFKVWYSTESFADFIINNTNLKNYEIEKNKIYESDANNQKNFHAMPDHIKEILYLDAPDLIVEMNSEPIFSIEVSTEAGTGHNAFQRFARIAASVEKNVPAFYIYPEAAIITRINKNTGEDIVKWDSINPLVFKALDEVMNIYNVPALLYYFPTDYREFQNPFDSPNILTKGLKYNKEIEYAGCPDDEDENMNNMFLSINEIIKNVIDKGLVEGRNNLMSNLHIRNQRTIMQEEFYKKGGSLESSPLTSTIEIPTEKVLEYLKKYESANYEIGNLLKSRENTIIYMVDAKFRGDPYPGCLAAIDYLRCREGKTFEERKNNLVMVWGKASIVDDELVIESSKGTSINDFINDVKMCISKNLLTKDYTELRNEDIPRYYMQVRHGSTYSKVKHIRVYSYFADAVIFEDGSLWRDG
;
A
#
# COMPACT_ATOMS: atom_id res chain seq x y z
N MET A 1 5.47 41.21 8.25
CA MET A 1 5.72 40.31 7.12
C MET A 1 4.81 39.13 7.31
N GLU A 2 3.72 39.03 6.55
CA GLU A 2 3.02 37.76 6.42
C GLU A 2 4.01 36.77 5.84
N LYS A 3 4.27 35.69 6.58
CA LYS A 3 5.11 34.60 6.10
C LYS A 3 4.34 33.98 4.93
N ILE A 4 4.82 34.16 3.70
CA ILE A 4 4.24 33.49 2.53
C ILE A 4 4.27 32.00 2.87
N MET A 5 3.10 31.36 2.88
CA MET A 5 3.00 29.93 3.18
C MET A 5 3.47 29.17 1.94
N MET A 6 4.61 28.50 2.07
CA MET A 6 5.22 27.70 1.03
C MET A 6 4.83 26.24 1.20
N PHE A 7 4.31 25.64 0.14
CA PHE A 7 4.04 24.21 0.05
C PHE A 7 5.08 23.56 -0.87
N LYS A 8 5.45 22.31 -0.57
CA LYS A 8 6.20 21.48 -1.52
C LYS A 8 5.36 20.32 -1.99
N VAL A 9 5.40 20.07 -3.29
CA VAL A 9 4.71 18.96 -3.93
C VAL A 9 5.75 17.99 -4.45
N TRP A 10 5.84 16.84 -3.80
CA TRP A 10 6.68 15.73 -4.23
C TRP A 10 5.89 14.86 -5.18
N TYR A 11 6.42 14.58 -6.38
CA TYR A 11 5.67 13.89 -7.43
C TYR A 11 6.46 12.75 -8.09
N SER A 12 5.74 11.69 -8.46
CA SER A 12 6.22 10.66 -9.40
C SER A 12 6.08 11.14 -10.84
N THR A 13 4.90 11.70 -11.18
CA THR A 13 4.55 12.25 -12.49
C THR A 13 4.20 13.72 -12.38
N GLU A 14 4.88 14.57 -13.15
CA GLU A 14 4.74 16.03 -13.02
C GLU A 14 3.38 16.55 -13.48
N SER A 15 2.82 16.01 -14.57
CA SER A 15 1.48 16.41 -15.05
C SER A 15 0.40 16.15 -14.00
N PHE A 16 0.52 15.06 -13.24
CA PHE A 16 -0.39 14.77 -12.14
C PHE A 16 -0.22 15.74 -10.96
N ALA A 17 1.01 16.22 -10.70
CA ALA A 17 1.23 17.27 -9.71
C ALA A 17 0.55 18.58 -10.12
N ASP A 18 0.74 18.99 -11.37
CA ASP A 18 0.13 20.21 -11.91
C ASP A 18 -1.40 20.11 -11.91
N PHE A 19 -1.94 18.95 -12.26
CA PHE A 19 -3.37 18.64 -12.18
C PHE A 19 -3.94 18.87 -10.77
N ILE A 20 -3.29 18.34 -9.74
CA ILE A 20 -3.71 18.51 -8.34
C ILE A 20 -3.55 19.96 -7.88
N ILE A 21 -2.47 20.64 -8.28
CA ILE A 21 -2.24 22.05 -7.90
C ILE A 21 -3.35 22.94 -8.46
N ASN A 22 -3.66 22.79 -9.75
CA ASN A 22 -4.56 23.69 -10.48
C ASN A 22 -6.04 23.47 -10.13
N ASN A 23 -6.41 22.25 -9.72
CA ASN A 23 -7.76 21.90 -9.29
C ASN A 23 -8.00 22.07 -7.77
N THR A 24 -7.01 22.51 -7.00
CA THR A 24 -7.16 22.74 -5.55
C THR A 24 -6.78 24.16 -5.15
N ASN A 25 -6.88 24.46 -3.85
CA ASN A 25 -6.45 25.73 -3.28
C ASN A 25 -4.93 25.90 -3.27
N LEU A 26 -4.15 24.87 -3.60
CA LEU A 26 -2.69 24.94 -3.69
C LEU A 26 -2.23 26.01 -4.69
N LYS A 27 -2.94 26.21 -5.81
CA LYS A 27 -2.62 27.26 -6.79
C LYS A 27 -2.57 28.68 -6.24
N ASN A 28 -3.15 28.92 -5.07
CA ASN A 28 -3.19 30.22 -4.42
C ASN A 28 -1.96 30.47 -3.52
N TYR A 29 -1.04 29.52 -3.43
CA TYR A 29 0.15 29.59 -2.57
C TYR A 29 1.45 29.46 -3.36
N GLU A 30 2.58 29.71 -2.70
CA GLU A 30 3.89 29.45 -3.29
C GLU A 30 4.16 27.94 -3.28
N ILE A 31 4.51 27.39 -4.46
CA ILE A 31 4.68 25.95 -4.66
C ILE A 31 6.10 25.64 -5.13
N GLU A 32 6.76 24.73 -4.42
CA GLU A 32 8.01 24.09 -4.86
C GLU A 32 7.72 22.65 -5.29
N LYS A 33 7.91 22.32 -6.57
CA LYS A 33 7.74 20.95 -7.06
C LYS A 33 9.06 20.19 -7.00
N ASN A 34 9.03 18.96 -6.47
CA ASN A 34 10.20 18.09 -6.37
C ASN A 34 9.90 16.67 -6.83
N LYS A 35 10.85 16.02 -7.51
CA LYS A 35 10.67 14.63 -7.94
C LYS A 35 10.81 13.67 -6.76
N ILE A 36 9.90 12.69 -6.67
CA ILE A 36 10.03 11.54 -5.76
C ILE A 36 11.02 10.55 -6.36
N TYR A 37 12.00 10.16 -5.56
CA TYR A 37 12.79 8.96 -5.82
C TYR A 37 12.23 7.85 -4.92
N GLU A 38 11.66 6.80 -5.51
CA GLU A 38 10.76 5.87 -4.81
C GLU A 38 11.46 4.95 -3.81
N SER A 39 12.71 4.57 -4.10
CA SER A 39 13.55 3.80 -3.17
C SER A 39 15.01 3.83 -3.61
N ASP A 40 15.93 3.54 -2.68
CA ASP A 40 17.33 3.30 -3.00
C ASP A 40 17.50 2.09 -3.92
N ALA A 41 16.62 1.09 -3.80
CA ALA A 41 16.63 -0.06 -4.70
C ALA A 41 16.50 0.31 -6.19
N ASN A 42 15.68 1.32 -6.51
CA ASN A 42 15.40 1.73 -7.89
C ASN A 42 16.17 3.01 -8.31
N ASN A 43 16.45 3.92 -7.38
CA ASN A 43 17.02 5.25 -7.63
C ASN A 43 18.24 5.55 -6.76
N GLN A 44 19.24 4.66 -6.78
CA GLN A 44 20.46 4.72 -5.97
C GLN A 44 21.16 6.09 -5.98
N LYS A 45 21.19 6.74 -7.14
CA LYS A 45 21.93 8.00 -7.33
C LYS A 45 21.32 9.18 -6.59
N ASN A 46 20.00 9.20 -6.37
CA ASN A 46 19.31 10.40 -5.88
C ASN A 46 18.50 10.16 -4.60
N PHE A 47 18.15 8.90 -4.28
CA PHE A 47 17.30 8.60 -3.12
C PHE A 47 17.88 9.12 -1.80
N HIS A 48 19.20 9.11 -1.65
CA HIS A 48 19.87 9.57 -0.43
C HIS A 48 19.61 11.06 -0.12
N ALA A 49 19.34 11.87 -1.15
CA ALA A 49 19.04 13.29 -1.02
C ALA A 49 17.58 13.57 -0.63
N MET A 50 16.69 12.56 -0.66
CA MET A 50 15.32 12.73 -0.18
C MET A 50 15.30 13.12 1.30
N PRO A 51 14.49 14.09 1.74
CA PRO A 51 14.34 14.41 3.15
C PRO A 51 13.80 13.21 3.96
N ASP A 52 14.21 13.09 5.21
CA ASP A 52 13.87 11.91 6.02
C ASP A 52 12.38 11.78 6.31
N HIS A 53 11.68 12.90 6.55
CA HIS A 53 10.22 12.89 6.75
C HIS A 53 9.46 12.40 5.51
N ILE A 54 10.03 12.56 4.31
CA ILE A 54 9.50 11.95 3.09
C ILE A 54 9.88 10.47 3.01
N LYS A 55 11.14 10.11 3.30
CA LYS A 55 11.57 8.70 3.34
C LYS A 55 10.73 7.86 4.32
N GLU A 56 10.22 8.46 5.39
CA GLU A 56 9.31 7.82 6.35
C GLU A 56 7.93 7.49 5.77
N ILE A 57 7.51 8.12 4.68
CA ILE A 57 6.31 7.73 3.91
C ILE A 57 6.66 6.66 2.87
N LEU A 58 7.88 6.70 2.32
CA LEU A 58 8.34 5.80 1.25
C LEU A 58 8.85 4.42 1.73
N TYR A 59 8.88 4.17 3.06
CA TYR A 59 9.58 3.01 3.62
C TYR A 59 9.02 1.64 3.18
N LEU A 60 7.72 1.56 2.87
CA LEU A 60 7.12 0.36 2.28
C LEU A 60 7.18 0.43 0.75
N ASP A 61 6.50 1.41 0.17
CA ASP A 61 6.44 1.70 -1.25
C ASP A 61 6.02 3.17 -1.45
N ALA A 62 6.29 3.74 -2.63
CA ALA A 62 6.07 5.16 -2.88
C ALA A 62 4.65 5.46 -3.40
N PRO A 63 3.91 6.43 -2.84
CA PRO A 63 2.72 6.99 -3.46
C PRO A 63 3.09 7.87 -4.67
N ASP A 64 2.11 8.21 -5.50
CA ASP A 64 2.32 9.03 -6.70
C ASP A 64 2.58 10.51 -6.38
N LEU A 65 2.04 11.01 -5.26
CA LEU A 65 2.18 12.40 -4.85
C LEU A 65 2.17 12.55 -3.32
N ILE A 66 2.99 13.47 -2.79
CA ILE A 66 2.99 13.88 -1.39
C ILE A 66 3.04 15.40 -1.34
N VAL A 67 2.15 16.02 -0.57
CA VAL A 67 2.21 17.47 -0.31
C VAL A 67 2.68 17.71 1.11
N GLU A 68 3.63 18.63 1.28
CA GLU A 68 4.10 19.09 2.58
C GLU A 68 3.94 20.60 2.74
N MET A 69 3.84 21.03 3.99
CA MET A 69 3.86 22.42 4.41
C MET A 69 4.86 22.55 5.56
N ASN A 70 5.81 23.50 5.47
CA ASN A 70 6.85 23.70 6.49
C ASN A 70 7.62 22.41 6.87
N SER A 71 7.98 21.58 5.88
CA SER A 71 8.67 20.29 6.07
C SER A 71 7.88 19.22 6.83
N GLU A 72 6.56 19.35 6.89
CA GLU A 72 5.65 18.33 7.43
C GLU A 72 4.66 17.89 6.34
N PRO A 73 4.59 16.58 6.02
CA PRO A 73 3.61 16.07 5.06
C PRO A 73 2.17 16.27 5.57
N ILE A 74 1.31 16.79 4.70
CA ILE A 74 -0.09 17.09 5.02
C ILE A 74 -1.09 16.15 4.37
N PHE A 75 -0.74 15.55 3.23
CA PHE A 75 -1.46 14.42 2.63
C PHE A 75 -0.61 13.74 1.55
N SER A 76 -0.99 12.51 1.18
CA SER A 76 -0.47 11.78 0.03
C SER A 76 -1.60 11.33 -0.91
N ILE A 77 -1.27 11.08 -2.18
CA ILE A 77 -2.20 10.58 -3.18
C ILE A 77 -1.57 9.39 -3.90
N GLU A 78 -2.34 8.32 -4.04
CA GLU A 78 -2.06 7.16 -4.88
C GLU A 78 -3.15 7.05 -5.94
N VAL A 79 -2.76 6.83 -7.20
CA VAL A 79 -3.68 6.63 -8.31
C VAL A 79 -3.41 5.29 -9.01
N SER A 80 -4.49 4.59 -9.34
CA SER A 80 -4.44 3.36 -10.11
C SER A 80 -5.49 3.40 -11.21
N THR A 81 -5.14 2.82 -12.35
CA THR A 81 -6.03 2.60 -13.51
C THR A 81 -6.27 1.11 -13.77
N GLU A 82 -5.80 0.25 -12.86
CA GLU A 82 -5.92 -1.21 -12.98
C GLU A 82 -7.32 -1.71 -12.61
N ALA A 83 -7.71 -2.84 -13.20
CA ALA A 83 -8.95 -3.53 -12.84
C ALA A 83 -8.90 -4.05 -11.40
N GLY A 84 -9.94 -3.80 -10.60
CA GLY A 84 -9.92 -3.94 -9.13
C GLY A 84 -10.39 -5.27 -8.55
N THR A 85 -10.57 -6.32 -9.36
CA THR A 85 -11.09 -7.60 -8.86
C THR A 85 -10.10 -8.34 -7.95
N GLY A 86 -10.63 -9.10 -6.98
CA GLY A 86 -9.84 -9.95 -6.09
C GLY A 86 -8.74 -9.18 -5.35
N HIS A 87 -7.49 -9.61 -5.52
CA HIS A 87 -6.32 -9.04 -4.86
C HIS A 87 -5.88 -7.67 -5.42
N ASN A 88 -6.32 -7.29 -6.62
CA ASN A 88 -5.76 -6.14 -7.33
C ASN A 88 -6.05 -4.80 -6.62
N ALA A 89 -7.26 -4.63 -6.09
CA ALA A 89 -7.63 -3.42 -5.33
C ALA A 89 -6.75 -3.16 -4.09
N PHE A 90 -6.04 -4.19 -3.61
CA PHE A 90 -5.16 -4.07 -2.44
C PHE A 90 -3.70 -3.88 -2.82
N GLN A 91 -3.30 -4.04 -4.08
CA GLN A 91 -1.90 -4.03 -4.52
C GLN A 91 -1.11 -2.80 -4.05
N ARG A 92 -1.79 -1.65 -3.94
CA ARG A 92 -1.23 -0.36 -3.52
C ARG A 92 -1.49 -0.01 -2.05
N PHE A 93 -2.21 -0.87 -1.32
CA PHE A 93 -2.65 -0.61 0.06
C PHE A 93 -1.48 -0.33 1.02
N ALA A 94 -0.32 -0.97 0.83
CA ALA A 94 0.86 -0.71 1.64
C ALA A 94 1.36 0.75 1.58
N ARG A 95 1.12 1.48 0.48
CA ARG A 95 1.47 2.91 0.32
C ARG A 95 0.55 3.80 1.15
N ILE A 96 -0.74 3.44 1.18
CA ILE A 96 -1.77 4.10 1.99
C ILE A 96 -1.48 3.88 3.47
N ALA A 97 -1.24 2.62 3.86
CA ALA A 97 -0.86 2.27 5.22
C ALA A 97 0.37 3.09 5.65
N ALA A 98 1.47 3.06 4.88
CA ALA A 98 2.68 3.81 5.21
C ALA A 98 2.43 5.31 5.51
N SER A 99 1.55 5.96 4.74
CA SER A 99 1.18 7.36 4.96
C SER A 99 0.40 7.54 6.27
N VAL A 100 -0.62 6.70 6.48
CA VAL A 100 -1.50 6.77 7.65
C VAL A 100 -0.74 6.45 8.94
N GLU A 101 0.18 5.48 8.91
CA GLU A 101 1.04 5.13 10.05
C GLU A 101 1.92 6.30 10.52
N LYS A 102 2.18 7.27 9.62
CA LYS A 102 2.91 8.52 9.89
C LYS A 102 2.00 9.72 10.15
N ASN A 103 0.72 9.47 10.44
CA ASN A 103 -0.31 10.49 10.61
C ASN A 103 -0.47 11.42 9.39
N VAL A 104 -0.24 10.90 8.19
CA VAL A 104 -0.43 11.62 6.94
C VAL A 104 -1.71 11.11 6.27
N PRO A 105 -2.74 11.95 6.13
CA PRO A 105 -3.94 11.61 5.38
C PRO A 105 -3.60 11.09 3.98
N ALA A 106 -4.35 10.09 3.50
CA ALA A 106 -4.09 9.47 2.22
C ALA A 106 -5.35 9.47 1.33
N PHE A 107 -5.15 9.76 0.06
CA PHE A 107 -6.17 9.66 -0.98
C PHE A 107 -5.84 8.49 -1.90
N TYR A 108 -6.83 7.66 -2.18
CA TYR A 108 -6.70 6.56 -3.13
C TYR A 108 -7.67 6.75 -4.29
N ILE A 109 -7.14 6.97 -5.49
CA ILE A 109 -7.91 7.08 -6.71
C ILE A 109 -7.89 5.72 -7.41
N TYR A 110 -9.05 5.09 -7.55
CA TYR A 110 -9.15 3.75 -8.14
C TYR A 110 -10.43 3.61 -8.97
N PRO A 111 -10.41 2.98 -10.16
CA PRO A 111 -11.64 2.83 -10.95
C PRO A 111 -12.67 1.94 -10.25
N GLU A 112 -13.94 2.35 -10.29
CA GLU A 112 -15.03 1.49 -9.80
C GLU A 112 -15.10 0.18 -10.57
N ALA A 113 -14.85 0.22 -11.88
CA ALA A 113 -14.63 -0.93 -12.74
C ALA A 113 -13.80 -0.52 -13.94
N ALA A 114 -13.00 -1.44 -14.49
CA ALA A 114 -12.31 -1.24 -15.76
C ALA A 114 -12.69 -2.37 -16.74
N ILE A 115 -12.70 -2.07 -18.03
CA ILE A 115 -12.93 -3.08 -19.07
C ILE A 115 -11.69 -3.97 -19.16
N ILE A 116 -11.93 -5.28 -19.13
CA ILE A 116 -10.91 -6.28 -19.39
C ILE A 116 -11.32 -7.16 -20.56
N THR A 117 -10.33 -7.59 -21.33
CA THR A 117 -10.48 -8.61 -22.37
C THR A 117 -9.74 -9.86 -21.92
N ARG A 118 -10.44 -11.00 -21.87
CA ARG A 118 -9.85 -12.31 -21.55
C ARG A 118 -10.19 -13.30 -22.66
N ILE A 119 -9.21 -14.06 -23.12
CA ILE A 119 -9.44 -15.14 -24.07
C ILE A 119 -10.11 -16.31 -23.33
N ASN A 120 -11.26 -16.75 -23.83
CA ASN A 120 -11.87 -17.99 -23.39
C ASN A 120 -10.99 -19.17 -23.80
N LYS A 121 -10.43 -19.90 -22.83
CA LYS A 121 -9.51 -21.02 -23.11
C LYS A 121 -10.16 -22.17 -23.90
N ASN A 122 -11.49 -22.30 -23.83
CA ASN A 122 -12.22 -23.38 -24.48
C ASN A 122 -12.66 -23.03 -25.90
N THR A 123 -13.06 -21.78 -26.14
CA THR A 123 -13.58 -21.34 -27.46
C THR A 123 -12.57 -20.53 -28.26
N GLY A 124 -11.52 -19.98 -27.64
CA GLY A 124 -10.56 -19.07 -28.26
C GLY A 124 -11.09 -17.65 -28.48
N GLU A 125 -12.34 -17.36 -28.08
CA GLU A 125 -12.99 -16.07 -28.28
C GLU A 125 -12.71 -15.09 -27.14
N ASP A 126 -12.70 -13.80 -27.46
CA ASP A 126 -12.54 -12.73 -26.48
C ASP A 126 -13.81 -12.53 -25.65
N ILE A 127 -13.65 -12.59 -24.34
CA ILE A 127 -14.64 -12.20 -23.35
C ILE A 127 -14.27 -10.80 -22.87
N VAL A 128 -15.05 -9.81 -23.31
CA VAL A 128 -14.96 -8.44 -22.85
C VAL A 128 -15.98 -8.21 -21.75
N LYS A 129 -15.55 -7.74 -20.58
CA LYS A 129 -16.43 -7.45 -19.45
C LYS A 129 -15.90 -6.30 -18.59
N TRP A 130 -16.80 -5.70 -17.83
CA TRP A 130 -16.44 -4.83 -16.72
C TRP A 130 -15.90 -5.67 -15.55
N ASP A 131 -14.76 -5.25 -15.00
CA ASP A 131 -14.14 -5.88 -13.86
C ASP A 131 -14.14 -4.90 -12.67
N SER A 132 -15.18 -5.05 -11.84
CA SER A 132 -15.46 -4.14 -10.73
C SER A 132 -14.48 -4.30 -9.58
N ILE A 133 -14.29 -3.21 -8.85
CA ILE A 133 -13.48 -3.13 -7.64
C ILE A 133 -13.98 -4.10 -6.58
N ASN A 134 -13.04 -4.75 -5.89
CA ASN A 134 -13.33 -5.58 -4.73
C ASN A 134 -13.83 -4.70 -3.57
N PRO A 135 -15.07 -4.87 -3.08
CA PRO A 135 -15.62 -4.00 -2.05
C PRO A 135 -14.87 -4.07 -0.73
N LEU A 136 -14.17 -5.17 -0.44
CA LEU A 136 -13.46 -5.34 0.83
C LEU A 136 -12.35 -4.28 1.03
N VAL A 137 -11.87 -3.63 -0.03
CA VAL A 137 -10.94 -2.50 0.08
C VAL A 137 -11.50 -1.34 0.91
N PHE A 138 -12.81 -1.06 0.81
CA PHE A 138 -13.47 -0.01 1.59
C PHE A 138 -13.41 -0.31 3.09
N LYS A 139 -13.62 -1.58 3.46
CA LYS A 139 -13.53 -2.02 4.85
C LYS A 139 -12.10 -1.94 5.36
N ALA A 140 -11.10 -2.35 4.55
CA ALA A 140 -9.70 -2.24 4.93
C ALA A 140 -9.28 -0.77 5.16
N LEU A 141 -9.73 0.14 4.29
CA LEU A 141 -9.52 1.58 4.47
C LEU A 141 -10.22 2.13 5.72
N ASP A 142 -11.44 1.67 6.01
CA ASP A 142 -12.16 2.05 7.23
C ASP A 142 -11.44 1.59 8.50
N GLU A 143 -10.89 0.37 8.52
CA GLU A 143 -10.14 -0.14 9.67
C GLU A 143 -8.83 0.63 9.92
N VAL A 144 -8.05 0.92 8.87
CA VAL A 144 -6.83 1.72 9.04
C VAL A 144 -7.15 3.14 9.50
N MET A 145 -8.25 3.74 9.02
CA MET A 145 -8.74 5.03 9.52
C MET A 145 -9.12 4.96 11.01
N ASN A 146 -9.76 3.88 11.46
CA ASN A 146 -10.18 3.71 12.85
C ASN A 146 -8.98 3.57 13.79
N ILE A 147 -8.02 2.72 13.45
CA ILE A 147 -6.84 2.45 14.29
C ILE A 147 -5.97 3.69 14.45
N TYR A 148 -5.77 4.45 13.37
CA TYR A 148 -4.88 5.61 13.40
C TYR A 148 -5.58 6.93 13.69
N ASN A 149 -6.91 6.99 13.52
CA ASN A 149 -7.70 8.22 13.52
C ASN A 149 -7.19 9.25 12.49
N VAL A 150 -6.86 8.76 11.29
CA VAL A 150 -6.29 9.54 10.18
C VAL A 150 -7.06 9.18 8.90
N PRO A 151 -7.49 10.15 8.08
CA PRO A 151 -8.25 9.86 6.87
C PRO A 151 -7.46 9.03 5.84
N ALA A 152 -8.11 8.00 5.29
CA ALA A 152 -7.66 7.20 4.16
C ALA A 152 -8.84 7.01 3.19
N LEU A 153 -9.02 7.96 2.28
CA LEU A 153 -10.26 8.11 1.52
C LEU A 153 -10.09 7.58 0.08
N LEU A 154 -11.04 6.76 -0.37
CA LEU A 154 -11.11 6.31 -1.77
C LEU A 154 -12.03 7.21 -2.57
N TYR A 155 -11.60 7.60 -3.76
CA TYR A 155 -12.39 8.26 -4.79
C TYR A 155 -12.31 7.48 -6.08
N TYR A 156 -13.42 7.39 -6.82
CA TYR A 156 -13.40 6.63 -8.06
C TYR A 156 -12.64 7.36 -9.16
N PHE A 157 -11.70 6.66 -9.81
CA PHE A 157 -11.23 7.09 -11.11
C PHE A 157 -12.44 7.08 -12.07
N PRO A 158 -12.72 8.18 -12.79
CA PRO A 158 -13.91 8.28 -13.64
C PRO A 158 -13.95 7.21 -14.73
N THR A 159 -15.09 6.52 -14.87
CA THR A 159 -15.27 5.43 -15.86
C THR A 159 -16.66 5.46 -16.50
N ASP A 160 -16.79 4.81 -17.66
CA ASP A 160 -18.06 4.62 -18.37
C ASP A 160 -18.97 3.55 -17.71
N TYR A 161 -18.52 2.89 -16.64
CA TYR A 161 -19.16 1.70 -16.05
C TYR A 161 -20.63 1.89 -15.67
N ARG A 162 -20.96 3.05 -15.07
CA ARG A 162 -22.33 3.34 -14.61
C ARG A 162 -23.28 3.68 -15.76
N GLU A 163 -22.75 4.15 -16.88
CA GLU A 163 -23.54 4.60 -18.04
C GLU A 163 -23.74 3.47 -19.06
N PHE A 164 -22.75 2.60 -19.25
CA PHE A 164 -22.75 1.57 -20.29
C PHE A 164 -22.63 0.17 -19.68
N GLN A 165 -23.77 -0.53 -19.50
CA GLN A 165 -23.79 -1.89 -18.96
C GLN A 165 -23.02 -2.89 -19.84
N ASN A 166 -23.10 -2.73 -21.16
CA ASN A 166 -22.36 -3.52 -22.13
C ASN A 166 -21.03 -2.81 -22.44
N PRO A 167 -19.86 -3.42 -22.13
CA PRO A 167 -18.55 -2.80 -22.37
C PRO A 167 -18.28 -2.41 -23.83
N PHE A 168 -18.90 -3.10 -24.79
CA PHE A 168 -18.73 -2.80 -26.22
C PHE A 168 -19.30 -1.44 -26.61
N ASP A 169 -20.26 -0.92 -25.84
CA ASP A 169 -20.91 0.36 -26.09
C ASP A 169 -20.14 1.54 -25.45
N SER A 170 -19.09 1.26 -24.67
CA SER A 170 -18.25 2.29 -24.04
C SER A 170 -17.49 3.08 -25.10
N PRO A 171 -17.63 4.42 -25.16
CA PRO A 171 -16.83 5.26 -26.05
C PRO A 171 -15.32 5.17 -25.71
N ASN A 172 -15.00 4.83 -24.46
CA ASN A 172 -13.63 4.70 -23.97
C ASN A 172 -13.11 3.25 -23.97
N ILE A 173 -13.63 2.35 -24.80
CA ILE A 173 -13.23 0.93 -24.81
C ILE A 173 -11.72 0.73 -24.96
N LEU A 174 -11.04 1.54 -25.79
CA LEU A 174 -9.59 1.45 -26.02
C LEU A 174 -8.77 1.84 -24.79
N THR A 175 -9.34 2.66 -23.90
CA THR A 175 -8.75 3.09 -22.64
C THR A 175 -9.34 2.33 -21.46
N LYS A 176 -9.85 1.11 -21.70
CA LYS A 176 -10.48 0.24 -20.68
C LYS A 176 -11.71 0.86 -20.00
N GLY A 177 -12.42 1.76 -20.69
CA GLY A 177 -13.58 2.45 -20.17
C GLY A 177 -13.26 3.59 -19.20
N LEU A 178 -11.98 3.96 -19.06
CA LEU A 178 -11.52 5.05 -18.19
C LEU A 178 -11.67 6.40 -18.89
N LYS A 179 -12.20 7.39 -18.16
CA LYS A 179 -12.35 8.77 -18.63
C LYS A 179 -11.17 9.60 -18.14
N TYR A 180 -10.38 10.13 -19.07
CA TYR A 180 -9.21 10.94 -18.81
C TYR A 180 -9.48 12.41 -19.08
N ASN A 181 -8.69 13.28 -18.46
CA ASN A 181 -8.69 14.70 -18.76
C ASN A 181 -8.42 14.96 -20.25
N LYS A 182 -9.16 15.92 -20.84
CA LYS A 182 -9.10 16.25 -22.27
C LYS A 182 -7.95 17.21 -22.59
N GLU A 183 -7.44 17.95 -21.60
CA GLU A 183 -6.34 18.89 -21.77
C GLU A 183 -5.00 18.15 -21.86
N ILE A 184 -4.19 18.54 -22.85
CA ILE A 184 -2.94 17.84 -23.16
C ILE A 184 -1.91 17.94 -22.02
N GLU A 185 -1.97 19.01 -21.23
CA GLU A 185 -1.11 19.23 -20.06
C GLU A 185 -1.39 18.25 -18.91
N TYR A 186 -2.61 17.70 -18.85
CA TYR A 186 -3.03 16.70 -17.87
C TYR A 186 -3.22 15.31 -18.50
N ALA A 187 -2.56 15.03 -19.62
CA ALA A 187 -2.63 13.73 -20.27
C ALA A 187 -2.32 12.59 -19.27
N GLY A 188 -3.25 11.64 -19.15
CA GLY A 188 -3.15 10.52 -18.21
C GLY A 188 -3.76 10.78 -16.81
N CYS A 189 -4.21 12.00 -16.52
CA CYS A 189 -4.95 12.34 -15.30
C CYS A 189 -6.45 12.00 -15.46
N PRO A 190 -7.17 11.74 -14.36
CA PRO A 190 -8.62 11.53 -14.40
C PRO A 190 -9.36 12.77 -14.92
N ASP A 191 -10.55 12.56 -15.49
CA ASP A 191 -11.46 13.65 -15.87
C ASP A 191 -11.85 14.49 -14.63
N ASP A 192 -11.51 15.78 -14.64
CA ASP A 192 -11.80 16.72 -13.53
C ASP A 192 -13.21 17.29 -13.57
N GLU A 193 -13.97 17.06 -14.65
CA GLU A 193 -15.40 17.35 -14.68
C GLU A 193 -16.21 16.31 -13.86
N ASP A 194 -15.62 15.17 -13.47
CA ASP A 194 -16.28 14.13 -12.69
C ASP A 194 -16.55 14.54 -11.23
N GLU A 195 -17.71 14.14 -10.71
CA GLU A 195 -18.13 14.46 -9.34
C GLU A 195 -17.19 13.88 -8.28
N ASN A 196 -16.62 12.68 -8.48
CA ASN A 196 -15.68 12.07 -7.53
C ASN A 196 -14.38 12.85 -7.45
N MET A 197 -13.86 13.34 -8.58
CA MET A 197 -12.64 14.15 -8.59
C MET A 197 -12.88 15.50 -7.93
N ASN A 198 -14.00 16.15 -8.24
CA ASN A 198 -14.40 17.38 -7.56
C ASN A 198 -14.55 17.20 -6.04
N ASN A 199 -15.17 16.11 -5.58
CA ASN A 199 -15.28 15.79 -4.17
C ASN A 199 -13.92 15.52 -3.49
N MET A 200 -12.97 14.90 -4.22
CA MET A 200 -11.60 14.73 -3.75
C MET A 200 -10.89 16.08 -3.59
N PHE A 201 -10.99 16.97 -4.58
CA PHE A 201 -10.39 18.30 -4.51
C PHE A 201 -10.95 19.11 -3.34
N LEU A 202 -12.25 19.01 -3.07
CA LEU A 202 -12.88 19.61 -1.90
C LEU A 202 -12.30 19.04 -0.59
N SER A 203 -12.08 17.72 -0.49
CA SER A 203 -11.41 17.13 0.67
C SER A 203 -9.97 17.63 0.85
N ILE A 204 -9.21 17.74 -0.24
CA ILE A 204 -7.87 18.32 -0.20
C ILE A 204 -7.92 19.77 0.32
N ASN A 205 -8.87 20.57 -0.18
CA ASN A 205 -9.06 21.94 0.25
C ASN A 205 -9.42 22.06 1.74
N GLU A 206 -10.25 21.15 2.25
CA GLU A 206 -10.59 21.08 3.68
C GLU A 206 -9.39 20.68 4.55
N ILE A 207 -8.48 19.83 4.06
CA ILE A 207 -7.21 19.54 4.74
C ILE A 207 -6.32 20.79 4.76
N ILE A 208 -6.09 21.41 3.61
CA ILE A 208 -5.27 22.63 3.48
C ILE A 208 -5.79 23.72 4.41
N LYS A 209 -7.09 23.97 4.40
CA LYS A 209 -7.74 24.94 5.28
C LYS A 209 -7.53 24.60 6.75
N ASN A 210 -7.78 23.36 7.17
CA ASN A 210 -7.60 22.95 8.57
C ASN A 210 -6.16 23.11 9.06
N VAL A 211 -5.14 22.73 8.25
CA VAL A 211 -3.74 22.84 8.67
C VAL A 211 -3.26 24.29 8.72
N ILE A 212 -3.83 25.17 7.89
CA ILE A 212 -3.56 26.61 7.92
C ILE A 212 -4.22 27.25 9.15
N ASP A 213 -5.51 26.99 9.37
CA ASP A 213 -6.29 27.66 10.42
C ASP A 213 -5.90 27.22 11.84
N LYS A 214 -5.63 25.92 12.03
CA LYS A 214 -5.36 25.31 13.35
C LYS A 214 -3.90 24.93 13.56
N GLY A 215 -3.06 25.08 12.55
CA GLY A 215 -1.70 24.55 12.53
C GLY A 215 -1.65 23.06 12.20
N LEU A 216 -0.44 22.56 11.90
CA LEU A 216 -0.20 21.22 11.36
C LEU A 216 -0.68 20.06 12.24
N VAL A 217 -0.40 20.11 13.55
CA VAL A 217 -0.68 19.01 14.46
C VAL A 217 -2.18 18.94 14.77
N GLU A 218 -2.76 20.05 15.22
CA GLU A 218 -4.18 20.13 15.55
C GLU A 218 -5.07 20.02 14.30
N GLY A 219 -4.63 20.61 13.18
CA GLY A 219 -5.30 20.49 11.89
C GLY A 219 -5.46 19.03 11.46
N ARG A 220 -4.38 18.23 11.50
CA ARG A 220 -4.40 16.79 11.17
C ARG A 220 -5.27 15.98 12.13
N ASN A 221 -5.12 16.18 13.43
CA ASN A 221 -5.86 15.42 14.46
C ASN A 221 -7.38 15.65 14.37
N ASN A 222 -7.81 16.81 13.87
CA ASN A 222 -9.23 17.17 13.76
C ASN A 222 -9.88 16.73 12.44
N LEU A 223 -9.14 16.17 11.49
CA LEU A 223 -9.67 15.84 10.16
C LEU A 223 -10.82 14.83 10.21
N MET A 224 -10.77 13.84 11.11
CA MET A 224 -11.85 12.86 11.26
C MET A 224 -13.16 13.47 11.78
N SER A 225 -13.12 14.69 12.33
CA SER A 225 -14.33 15.45 12.73
C SER A 225 -14.89 16.33 11.60
N ASN A 226 -14.12 16.56 10.52
CA ASN A 226 -14.54 17.37 9.39
C ASN A 226 -15.73 16.72 8.68
N LEU A 227 -16.78 17.51 8.42
CA LEU A 227 -18.04 17.02 7.87
C LEU A 227 -17.86 16.40 6.47
N HIS A 228 -17.06 17.01 5.60
CA HIS A 228 -16.84 16.52 4.24
C HIS A 228 -16.08 15.19 4.24
N ILE A 229 -15.02 15.09 5.05
CA ILE A 229 -14.26 13.84 5.25
C ILE A 229 -15.16 12.73 5.81
N ARG A 230 -16.00 13.05 6.79
CA ARG A 230 -16.96 12.09 7.36
C ARG A 230 -17.98 11.62 6.33
N ASN A 231 -18.50 12.53 5.51
CA ASN A 231 -19.45 12.17 4.44
C ASN A 231 -18.80 11.22 3.42
N GLN A 232 -17.55 11.48 3.01
CA GLN A 232 -16.85 10.56 2.11
C GLN A 232 -16.65 9.18 2.74
N ARG A 233 -16.26 9.14 4.02
CA ARG A 233 -16.14 7.88 4.76
C ARG A 233 -17.47 7.12 4.80
N THR A 234 -18.59 7.80 5.01
CA THR A 234 -19.93 7.20 4.94
C THR A 234 -20.23 6.65 3.55
N ILE A 235 -19.91 7.38 2.47
CA ILE A 235 -20.06 6.88 1.09
C ILE A 235 -19.26 5.60 0.89
N MET A 236 -18.01 5.54 1.34
CA MET A 236 -17.19 4.32 1.24
C MET A 236 -17.82 3.13 1.98
N GLN A 237 -18.40 3.36 3.16
CA GLN A 237 -19.13 2.32 3.91
C GLN A 237 -20.38 1.87 3.15
N GLU A 238 -21.14 2.80 2.57
CA GLU A 238 -22.29 2.46 1.73
C GLU A 238 -21.88 1.65 0.49
N GLU A 239 -20.78 2.00 -0.18
CA GLU A 239 -20.27 1.27 -1.34
C GLU A 239 -19.85 -0.16 -0.98
N PHE A 240 -19.27 -0.37 0.21
CA PHE A 240 -19.03 -1.72 0.73
C PHE A 240 -20.32 -2.54 0.77
N TYR A 241 -21.39 -2.02 1.36
CA TYR A 241 -22.65 -2.76 1.50
C TYR A 241 -23.40 -2.91 0.16
N LYS A 242 -23.50 -1.84 -0.64
CA LYS A 242 -24.20 -1.84 -1.94
C LYS A 242 -23.61 -2.85 -2.92
N LYS A 243 -22.30 -3.05 -2.87
CA LYS A 243 -21.58 -4.02 -3.72
C LYS A 243 -21.48 -5.43 -3.13
N GLY A 244 -22.19 -5.71 -2.03
CA GLY A 244 -22.19 -7.04 -1.40
C GLY A 244 -20.87 -7.39 -0.71
N GLY A 245 -20.17 -6.38 -0.18
CA GLY A 245 -18.93 -6.56 0.56
C GLY A 245 -19.09 -7.55 1.71
N SER A 246 -18.12 -8.45 1.84
CA SER A 246 -18.13 -9.51 2.83
C SER A 246 -16.71 -9.79 3.31
N LEU A 247 -16.57 -10.12 4.59
CA LEU A 247 -15.31 -10.62 5.14
C LEU A 247 -14.95 -12.03 4.62
N GLU A 248 -15.87 -12.68 3.92
CA GLU A 248 -15.69 -13.92 3.18
C GLU A 248 -15.27 -13.66 1.72
N SER A 249 -14.64 -12.52 1.44
CA SER A 249 -14.12 -12.15 0.12
C SER A 249 -12.58 -12.16 0.12
N SER A 250 -11.99 -12.27 -1.07
CA SER A 250 -10.54 -12.12 -1.25
C SER A 250 -10.06 -10.75 -0.73
N PRO A 251 -8.88 -10.65 -0.06
CA PRO A 251 -7.91 -11.71 0.18
C PRO A 251 -8.22 -12.64 1.36
N LEU A 252 -9.25 -12.38 2.17
CA LEU A 252 -9.55 -13.15 3.39
C LEU A 252 -9.96 -14.61 3.10
N THR A 253 -10.54 -14.88 1.93
CA THR A 253 -10.79 -16.28 1.48
C THR A 253 -9.53 -17.13 1.33
N SER A 254 -8.36 -16.48 1.26
CA SER A 254 -7.05 -17.15 1.23
C SER A 254 -6.38 -17.15 2.60
N THR A 255 -7.16 -16.96 3.67
CA THR A 255 -6.67 -17.01 5.05
C THR A 255 -7.35 -18.12 5.85
N ILE A 256 -6.65 -18.62 6.87
CA ILE A 256 -7.23 -19.45 7.94
C ILE A 256 -6.82 -18.88 9.29
N GLU A 257 -7.69 -19.03 10.29
CA GLU A 257 -7.38 -18.74 11.68
C GLU A 257 -7.13 -20.07 12.41
N ILE A 258 -5.99 -20.18 13.07
CA ILE A 258 -5.62 -21.36 13.86
C ILE A 258 -5.04 -20.94 15.21
N PRO A 259 -5.06 -21.81 16.24
CA PRO A 259 -4.33 -21.57 17.48
C PRO A 259 -2.84 -21.35 17.20
N THR A 260 -2.24 -20.33 17.82
CA THR A 260 -0.82 -20.01 17.64
C THR A 260 0.10 -21.16 18.04
N GLU A 261 -0.33 -21.99 18.99
CA GLU A 261 0.38 -23.22 19.38
C GLU A 261 0.74 -24.10 18.18
N LYS A 262 -0.15 -24.23 17.18
CA LYS A 262 0.09 -25.05 15.98
C LYS A 262 1.22 -24.50 15.11
N VAL A 263 1.35 -23.18 15.03
CA VAL A 263 2.49 -22.54 14.34
C VAL A 263 3.77 -22.73 15.13
N LEU A 264 3.72 -22.60 16.46
CA LEU A 264 4.88 -22.81 17.31
C LEU A 264 5.37 -24.26 17.22
N GLU A 265 4.49 -25.24 17.27
CA GLU A 265 4.80 -26.66 17.08
C GLU A 265 5.50 -26.91 15.73
N TYR A 266 4.99 -26.32 14.65
CA TYR A 266 5.65 -26.39 13.34
C TYR A 266 7.06 -25.80 13.35
N LEU A 267 7.27 -24.69 14.07
CA LEU A 267 8.55 -24.01 14.15
C LEU A 267 9.52 -24.64 15.18
N LYS A 268 9.06 -25.48 16.11
CA LYS A 268 9.91 -26.19 17.10
C LYS A 268 11.05 -26.98 16.45
N LYS A 269 10.89 -27.41 15.20
CA LYS A 269 11.97 -28.07 14.43
C LYS A 269 13.23 -27.21 14.26
N TYR A 270 13.12 -25.89 14.45
CA TYR A 270 14.24 -24.94 14.41
C TYR A 270 14.81 -24.59 15.78
N GLU A 271 14.19 -25.06 16.88
CA GLU A 271 14.71 -24.88 18.24
C GLU A 271 15.88 -25.81 18.52
N SER A 272 16.71 -25.45 19.50
CA SER A 272 17.84 -26.26 19.95
C SER A 272 18.01 -26.17 21.46
N ALA A 273 18.92 -26.95 22.05
CA ALA A 273 19.20 -26.88 23.48
C ALA A 273 19.59 -25.48 23.99
N ASN A 274 20.05 -24.59 23.11
CA ASN A 274 20.47 -23.23 23.46
C ASN A 274 19.60 -22.13 22.82
N TYR A 275 18.52 -22.50 22.12
CA TYR A 275 17.68 -21.52 21.41
C TYR A 275 16.21 -21.97 21.40
N GLU A 276 15.35 -21.07 21.83
CA GLU A 276 13.90 -21.19 21.76
C GLU A 276 13.31 -19.96 21.05
N ILE A 277 12.17 -20.14 20.40
CA ILE A 277 11.47 -19.08 19.70
C ILE A 277 11.05 -17.99 20.69
N GLY A 278 11.15 -16.73 20.26
CA GLY A 278 10.86 -15.55 21.07
C GLY A 278 9.39 -15.43 21.50
N ASN A 279 9.13 -14.43 22.34
CA ASN A 279 7.82 -14.24 22.98
C ASN A 279 6.78 -13.57 22.09
N LEU A 280 7.18 -12.90 21.00
CA LEU A 280 6.23 -12.14 20.18
C LEU A 280 5.09 -13.02 19.65
N LEU A 281 5.42 -14.15 18.99
CA LEU A 281 4.41 -15.10 18.52
C LEU A 281 3.62 -15.66 19.71
N LYS A 282 4.31 -16.10 20.77
CA LYS A 282 3.72 -16.70 21.98
C LYS A 282 2.76 -15.77 22.73
N SER A 283 2.84 -14.46 22.52
CA SER A 283 2.01 -13.47 23.21
C SER A 283 0.55 -13.45 22.79
N ARG A 284 0.19 -14.17 21.72
CA ARG A 284 -1.15 -14.17 21.12
C ARG A 284 -1.72 -15.58 21.05
N GLU A 285 -3.03 -15.69 21.23
CA GLU A 285 -3.74 -16.97 21.24
C GLU A 285 -3.89 -17.55 19.84
N ASN A 286 -4.17 -16.69 18.85
CA ASN A 286 -4.50 -17.10 17.49
C ASN A 286 -3.54 -16.50 16.46
N THR A 287 -3.40 -17.22 15.34
CA THR A 287 -2.65 -16.81 14.16
C THR A 287 -3.54 -16.82 12.92
N ILE A 288 -3.50 -15.72 12.17
CA ILE A 288 -4.04 -15.64 10.81
C ILE A 288 -2.93 -16.04 9.84
N ILE A 289 -3.14 -17.14 9.11
CA ILE A 289 -2.25 -17.57 8.04
C ILE A 289 -2.79 -17.09 6.71
N TYR A 290 -2.03 -16.26 6.00
CA TYR A 290 -2.29 -15.91 4.61
C TYR A 290 -1.57 -16.85 3.65
N MET A 291 -2.33 -17.61 2.86
CA MET A 291 -1.83 -18.64 1.96
C MET A 291 -1.68 -18.13 0.53
N VAL A 292 -0.49 -18.31 -0.04
CA VAL A 292 -0.14 -17.90 -1.40
C VAL A 292 0.49 -19.06 -2.16
N ASP A 293 -0.32 -19.83 -2.88
CA ASP A 293 0.14 -20.92 -3.74
C ASP A 293 0.46 -20.41 -5.16
N ALA A 294 1.48 -19.54 -5.24
CA ALA A 294 1.95 -18.88 -6.45
C ALA A 294 3.48 -18.84 -6.49
N LYS A 295 4.09 -18.54 -7.65
CA LYS A 295 5.52 -18.23 -7.71
C LYS A 295 5.84 -17.02 -6.83
N PHE A 296 6.99 -17.05 -6.15
CA PHE A 296 7.48 -15.93 -5.36
C PHE A 296 7.54 -14.65 -6.21
N ARG A 297 6.83 -13.62 -5.76
CA ARG A 297 6.77 -12.31 -6.43
C ARG A 297 6.30 -11.25 -5.44
N GLY A 298 6.38 -10.00 -5.87
CA GLY A 298 5.69 -8.90 -5.19
C GLY A 298 4.21 -8.92 -5.48
N ASP A 299 3.75 -8.11 -6.42
CA ASP A 299 2.31 -7.86 -6.55
C ASP A 299 1.48 -9.10 -6.94
N PRO A 300 0.26 -9.24 -6.40
CA PRO A 300 -0.47 -8.28 -5.55
C PRO A 300 -0.30 -8.52 -4.02
N TYR A 301 0.48 -9.53 -3.63
CA TYR A 301 0.47 -10.08 -2.28
C TYR A 301 0.95 -9.14 -1.15
N PRO A 302 1.94 -8.24 -1.34
CA PRO A 302 2.37 -7.28 -0.32
C PRO A 302 1.22 -6.41 0.17
N GLY A 303 0.43 -5.90 -0.76
CA GLY A 303 -0.71 -5.05 -0.45
C GLY A 303 -1.86 -5.83 0.20
N CYS A 304 -2.08 -7.08 -0.22
CA CYS A 304 -3.04 -7.97 0.43
C CYS A 304 -2.64 -8.29 1.88
N LEU A 305 -1.36 -8.60 2.12
CA LEU A 305 -0.83 -8.88 3.45
C LEU A 305 -1.04 -7.67 4.37
N ALA A 306 -0.74 -6.46 3.88
CA ALA A 306 -1.02 -5.22 4.61
C ALA A 306 -2.51 -5.10 4.94
N ALA A 307 -3.41 -5.29 3.97
CA ALA A 307 -4.85 -5.20 4.22
C ALA A 307 -5.37 -6.24 5.23
N ILE A 308 -4.89 -7.50 5.16
CA ILE A 308 -5.27 -8.56 6.10
C ILE A 308 -4.87 -8.18 7.53
N ASP A 309 -3.71 -7.57 7.71
CA ASP A 309 -3.24 -7.11 9.01
C ASP A 309 -4.27 -6.19 9.68
N TYR A 310 -4.74 -5.19 8.95
CA TYR A 310 -5.75 -4.24 9.41
C TYR A 310 -7.14 -4.86 9.57
N LEU A 311 -7.51 -5.83 8.74
CA LEU A 311 -8.82 -6.46 8.78
C LEU A 311 -8.97 -7.51 9.90
N ARG A 312 -7.88 -8.18 10.29
CA ARG A 312 -7.95 -9.38 11.16
C ARG A 312 -6.95 -9.42 12.31
N CYS A 313 -5.89 -8.61 12.31
CA CYS A 313 -4.79 -8.76 13.25
C CYS A 313 -4.65 -7.58 14.21
N ARG A 314 -4.73 -6.33 13.73
CA ARG A 314 -4.45 -5.13 14.53
C ARG A 314 -5.62 -4.67 15.40
N GLU A 315 -5.29 -4.25 16.62
CA GLU A 315 -6.15 -3.42 17.46
C GLU A 315 -5.51 -2.06 17.78
N GLY A 316 -4.17 -1.98 17.75
CA GLY A 316 -3.40 -0.73 17.93
C GLY A 316 -2.51 -0.35 16.75
N LYS A 317 -1.69 0.69 16.97
CA LYS A 317 -0.85 1.31 15.93
C LYS A 317 0.42 0.50 15.68
N THR A 318 0.93 -0.20 16.67
CA THR A 318 2.16 -0.97 16.54
C THR A 318 1.87 -2.43 16.22
N PHE A 319 2.85 -3.17 15.69
CA PHE A 319 2.63 -4.58 15.38
C PHE A 319 2.52 -5.40 16.67
N GLU A 320 3.07 -4.90 17.78
CA GLU A 320 3.00 -5.46 19.11
C GLU A 320 1.55 -5.45 19.64
N GLU A 321 0.78 -4.41 19.31
CA GLU A 321 -0.64 -4.24 19.65
C GLU A 321 -1.61 -5.01 18.74
N ARG A 322 -1.15 -6.07 18.08
CA ARG A 322 -2.01 -7.01 17.37
C ARG A 322 -2.66 -8.00 18.33
N LYS A 323 -3.93 -8.30 18.07
CA LYS A 323 -4.66 -9.40 18.71
C LYS A 323 -4.24 -10.77 18.18
N ASN A 324 -4.05 -10.87 16.86
CA ASN A 324 -3.66 -12.12 16.20
C ASN A 324 -2.29 -11.98 15.54
N ASN A 325 -1.51 -13.06 15.53
CA ASN A 325 -0.31 -13.12 14.70
C ASN A 325 -0.70 -13.11 13.22
N LEU A 326 0.16 -12.53 12.37
CA LEU A 326 0.03 -12.59 10.93
C LEU A 326 1.17 -13.38 10.30
N VAL A 327 0.86 -14.54 9.74
CA VAL A 327 1.86 -15.42 9.11
C VAL A 327 1.58 -15.54 7.62
N MET A 328 2.61 -15.37 6.79
CA MET A 328 2.52 -15.57 5.35
C MET A 328 3.07 -16.94 4.98
N VAL A 329 2.25 -17.78 4.34
CA VAL A 329 2.65 -19.09 3.83
C VAL A 329 2.72 -19.04 2.30
N TRP A 330 3.88 -19.37 1.74
CA TRP A 330 4.06 -19.58 0.31
C TRP A 330 3.71 -21.03 -0.06
N GLY A 331 2.41 -21.29 -0.16
CA GLY A 331 1.82 -22.61 -0.36
C GLY A 331 0.40 -22.63 0.21
N LYS A 332 -0.09 -23.83 0.50
CA LYS A 332 -1.31 -24.07 1.25
C LYS A 332 -0.95 -24.57 2.65
N ALA A 333 -1.71 -24.11 3.63
CA ALA A 333 -1.63 -24.57 5.01
C ALA A 333 -2.91 -25.32 5.37
N SER A 334 -2.78 -26.45 6.05
CA SER A 334 -3.91 -27.22 6.58
C SER A 334 -3.53 -27.88 7.90
N ILE A 335 -4.54 -28.22 8.70
CA ILE A 335 -4.35 -29.07 9.88
C ILE A 335 -4.69 -30.50 9.47
N VAL A 336 -3.73 -31.41 9.61
CA VAL A 336 -3.89 -32.85 9.35
C VAL A 336 -3.39 -33.58 10.58
N ASP A 337 -4.22 -34.44 11.16
CA ASP A 337 -3.91 -35.18 12.39
C ASP A 337 -3.41 -34.28 13.54
N ASP A 338 -4.02 -33.09 13.68
CA ASP A 338 -3.68 -32.06 14.66
C ASP A 338 -2.32 -31.37 14.48
N GLU A 339 -1.65 -31.59 13.34
CA GLU A 339 -0.40 -30.94 12.96
C GLU A 339 -0.60 -29.97 11.78
N LEU A 340 0.17 -28.87 11.79
CA LEU A 340 0.21 -27.91 10.68
C LEU A 340 1.06 -28.46 9.53
N VAL A 341 0.43 -28.69 8.38
CA VAL A 341 1.08 -29.16 7.16
C VAL A 341 1.10 -28.05 6.12
N ILE A 342 2.27 -27.86 5.48
CA ILE A 342 2.50 -26.86 4.43
C ILE A 342 2.87 -27.58 3.13
N GLU A 343 2.14 -27.30 2.06
CA GLU A 343 2.37 -27.89 0.73
C GLU A 343 2.39 -26.79 -0.34
N SER A 344 3.34 -26.82 -1.28
CA SER A 344 3.38 -25.87 -2.40
C SER A 344 3.23 -26.57 -3.76
N SER A 345 2.21 -26.16 -4.55
CA SER A 345 2.01 -26.70 -5.90
C SER A 345 2.87 -26.01 -6.96
N LYS A 346 3.55 -24.92 -6.60
CA LYS A 346 4.31 -24.07 -7.51
C LYS A 346 5.83 -24.19 -7.36
N GLY A 347 6.29 -25.08 -6.48
CA GLY A 347 7.72 -25.30 -6.21
C GLY A 347 8.42 -24.05 -5.68
N THR A 348 7.70 -23.21 -4.91
CA THR A 348 8.29 -22.01 -4.30
C THR A 348 9.07 -22.41 -3.06
N SER A 349 10.26 -21.85 -2.90
CA SER A 349 11.23 -22.23 -1.88
C SER A 349 11.65 -21.02 -1.05
N ILE A 350 12.09 -21.26 0.19
CA ILE A 350 12.77 -20.25 1.01
C ILE A 350 13.94 -19.60 0.26
N ASN A 351 14.59 -20.33 -0.65
CA ASN A 351 15.68 -19.79 -1.45
C ASN A 351 15.23 -18.68 -2.41
N ASP A 352 13.97 -18.65 -2.85
CA ASP A 352 13.45 -17.55 -3.67
C ASP A 352 13.48 -16.23 -2.88
N PHE A 353 13.04 -16.27 -1.62
CA PHE A 353 13.15 -15.12 -0.71
C PHE A 353 14.61 -14.71 -0.50
N ILE A 354 15.48 -15.68 -0.18
CA ILE A 354 16.90 -15.40 0.09
C ILE A 354 17.61 -14.85 -1.15
N ASN A 355 17.28 -15.32 -2.34
CA ASN A 355 17.85 -14.83 -3.59
C ASN A 355 17.47 -13.36 -3.83
N ASP A 356 16.21 -12.99 -3.63
CA ASP A 356 15.78 -11.59 -3.76
C ASP A 356 16.45 -10.66 -2.74
N VAL A 357 16.69 -11.14 -1.51
CA VAL A 357 17.49 -10.41 -0.51
C VAL A 357 18.95 -10.28 -0.96
N LYS A 358 19.57 -11.37 -1.42
CA LYS A 358 20.97 -11.37 -1.89
C LYS A 358 21.19 -10.44 -3.09
N MET A 359 20.23 -10.37 -4.01
CA MET A 359 20.30 -9.42 -5.13
C MET A 359 20.36 -7.96 -4.65
N CYS A 360 19.84 -7.66 -3.47
CA CYS A 360 19.93 -6.33 -2.85
C CYS A 360 21.31 -6.03 -2.23
N ILE A 361 22.15 -7.06 -1.96
CA ILE A 361 23.52 -6.86 -1.43
C ILE A 361 24.38 -6.04 -2.39
N SER A 362 24.19 -6.22 -3.70
CA SER A 362 24.86 -5.41 -4.73
C SER A 362 24.63 -3.90 -4.57
N LYS A 363 23.55 -3.52 -3.87
CA LYS A 363 23.15 -2.14 -3.59
C LYS A 363 23.61 -1.66 -2.22
N ASN A 364 24.10 -2.55 -1.36
CA ASN A 364 24.57 -2.24 -0.02
C ASN A 364 26.03 -1.76 -0.07
N LEU A 365 26.25 -0.49 0.25
CA LEU A 365 27.58 0.10 0.30
C LEU A 365 28.27 -0.16 1.64
N LEU A 366 27.56 -0.62 2.68
CA LEU A 366 28.12 -0.83 4.02
C LEU A 366 29.18 -1.95 4.08
N THR A 367 29.26 -2.79 3.06
CA THR A 367 30.29 -3.83 2.95
C THR A 367 31.57 -3.36 2.26
N LYS A 368 31.59 -2.12 1.76
CA LYS A 368 32.74 -1.56 1.05
C LYS A 368 33.70 -0.87 2.02
N ASP A 369 34.99 -0.96 1.71
CA ASP A 369 36.00 -0.15 2.38
C ASP A 369 35.89 1.31 1.92
N TYR A 370 36.32 2.25 2.77
CA TYR A 370 36.26 3.68 2.44
C TYR A 370 37.01 4.03 1.15
N THR A 371 38.13 3.33 0.88
CA THR A 371 38.93 3.51 -0.35
C THR A 371 38.21 3.05 -1.62
N GLU A 372 37.16 2.24 -1.50
CA GLU A 372 36.34 1.75 -2.61
C GLU A 372 35.13 2.66 -2.89
N LEU A 373 34.84 3.62 -1.99
CA LEU A 373 33.74 4.56 -2.16
C LEU A 373 34.14 5.68 -3.11
N ARG A 374 33.31 5.89 -4.14
CA ARG A 374 33.40 7.09 -4.98
C ARG A 374 32.85 8.27 -4.18
N ASN A 375 33.30 9.49 -4.48
CA ASN A 375 32.82 10.69 -3.77
C ASN A 375 31.28 10.83 -3.81
N GLU A 376 30.65 10.47 -4.93
CA GLU A 376 29.18 10.46 -5.08
C GLU A 376 28.46 9.39 -4.23
N ASP A 377 29.17 8.34 -3.81
CA ASP A 377 28.63 7.26 -2.98
C ASP A 377 28.66 7.62 -1.48
N ILE A 378 29.44 8.62 -1.07
CA ILE A 378 29.65 8.97 0.36
C ILE A 378 28.32 9.34 1.06
N PRO A 379 27.46 10.23 0.52
CA PRO A 379 26.20 10.58 1.18
C PRO A 379 25.24 9.38 1.26
N ARG A 380 25.23 8.54 0.22
CA ARG A 380 24.43 7.31 0.17
C ARG A 380 24.92 6.27 1.18
N TYR A 381 26.23 6.09 1.31
CA TYR A 381 26.83 5.23 2.34
C TYR A 381 26.41 5.73 3.73
N TYR A 382 26.52 7.03 4.00
CA TYR A 382 26.13 7.60 5.29
C TYR A 382 24.63 7.44 5.59
N MET A 383 23.76 7.57 4.58
CA MET A 383 22.34 7.22 4.73
C MET A 383 22.15 5.75 5.11
N GLN A 384 22.87 4.82 4.48
CA GLN A 384 22.79 3.39 4.83
C GLN A 384 23.35 3.10 6.22
N VAL A 385 24.32 3.87 6.73
CA VAL A 385 24.78 3.76 8.13
C VAL A 385 23.62 4.06 9.08
N ARG A 386 22.79 5.05 8.77
CA ARG A 386 21.65 5.43 9.62
C ARG A 386 20.46 4.47 9.51
N HIS A 387 20.10 4.06 8.30
CA HIS A 387 18.86 3.30 8.05
C HIS A 387 19.08 1.82 7.74
N GLY A 388 20.34 1.36 7.75
CA GLY A 388 20.72 0.05 7.24
C GLY A 388 20.33 -0.11 5.76
N SER A 389 19.91 -1.32 5.42
CA SER A 389 19.47 -1.70 4.07
C SER A 389 17.97 -1.49 3.81
N THR A 390 17.26 -0.76 4.68
CA THR A 390 15.80 -0.58 4.63
C THR A 390 15.31 -0.18 3.25
N TYR A 391 15.89 0.89 2.67
CA TYR A 391 15.48 1.41 1.37
C TYR A 391 16.12 0.69 0.17
N SER A 392 17.16 -0.11 0.41
CA SER A 392 17.90 -0.84 -0.63
C SER A 392 17.27 -2.19 -0.97
N LYS A 393 16.44 -2.73 -0.07
CA LYS A 393 15.61 -3.93 -0.30
C LYS A 393 14.53 -3.64 -1.32
N VAL A 394 14.16 -4.63 -2.14
CA VAL A 394 13.01 -4.55 -3.06
C VAL A 394 11.67 -4.52 -2.30
N LYS A 395 10.62 -3.97 -2.93
CA LYS A 395 9.30 -3.71 -2.32
C LYS A 395 8.77 -4.88 -1.49
N HIS A 396 8.66 -6.06 -2.09
CA HIS A 396 8.00 -7.19 -1.44
C HIS A 396 8.76 -7.73 -0.24
N ILE A 397 10.10 -7.70 -0.28
CA ILE A 397 10.91 -8.01 0.91
C ILE A 397 10.62 -7.01 2.04
N ARG A 398 10.59 -5.70 1.75
CA ARG A 398 10.28 -4.68 2.77
C ARG A 398 8.91 -4.91 3.39
N VAL A 399 7.89 -5.10 2.56
CA VAL A 399 6.50 -5.23 3.02
C VAL A 399 6.25 -6.54 3.74
N TYR A 400 6.75 -7.68 3.22
CA TYR A 400 6.61 -8.97 3.89
C TYR A 400 7.29 -8.96 5.26
N SER A 401 8.53 -8.47 5.35
CA SER A 401 9.25 -8.40 6.63
C SER A 401 8.66 -7.38 7.61
N TYR A 402 7.93 -6.38 7.11
CA TYR A 402 7.25 -5.40 7.96
C TYR A 402 5.99 -6.00 8.60
N PHE A 403 5.11 -6.58 7.78
CA PHE A 403 3.79 -7.01 8.21
C PHE A 403 3.76 -8.44 8.75
N ALA A 404 4.53 -9.38 8.21
CA ALA A 404 4.47 -10.77 8.67
C ALA A 404 5.28 -10.97 9.96
N ASP A 405 4.67 -11.62 10.95
CA ASP A 405 5.37 -12.12 12.14
C ASP A 405 6.19 -13.37 11.78
N ALA A 406 5.76 -14.15 10.79
CA ALA A 406 6.55 -15.19 10.15
C ALA A 406 6.23 -15.35 8.65
N VAL A 407 7.23 -15.76 7.87
CA VAL A 407 7.10 -16.17 6.47
C VAL A 407 7.56 -17.63 6.34
N ILE A 408 6.66 -18.50 5.91
CA ILE A 408 6.85 -19.95 5.88
C ILE A 408 6.77 -20.47 4.44
N PHE A 409 7.69 -21.37 4.11
CA PHE A 409 7.76 -22.15 2.89
C PHE A 409 7.74 -23.63 3.27
N GLU A 410 7.50 -24.51 2.30
CA GLU A 410 7.57 -25.96 2.53
C GLU A 410 8.95 -26.41 3.05
N ASP A 411 10.01 -25.76 2.58
CA ASP A 411 11.41 -26.11 2.84
C ASP A 411 12.16 -25.15 3.80
N GLY A 412 11.48 -24.15 4.37
CA GLY A 412 12.13 -23.18 5.25
C GLY A 412 11.18 -22.18 5.90
N SER A 413 11.65 -21.45 6.92
CA SER A 413 10.84 -20.45 7.64
C SER A 413 11.69 -19.30 8.17
N LEU A 414 11.08 -18.12 8.27
CA LEU A 414 11.64 -16.90 8.87
C LEU A 414 10.61 -16.33 9.84
N TRP A 415 11.02 -15.83 11.00
CA TRP A 415 10.10 -15.25 11.99
C TRP A 415 10.75 -14.11 12.78
N ARG A 416 9.91 -13.33 13.46
CA ARG A 416 10.31 -12.27 14.39
C ARG A 416 10.26 -12.78 15.83
N ASP A 417 11.34 -12.56 16.58
CA ASP A 417 11.43 -12.96 18.00
C ASP A 417 11.03 -11.84 18.99
N GLY A 418 11.06 -10.58 18.57
CA GLY A 418 10.72 -9.39 19.36
C GLY A 418 10.53 -8.18 18.47
#